data_AF-A0A3M0C2D3-F1
#
_entry.id   AF-A0A3M0C2D3-F1
#
_cell.length_a   1.000
_cell.length_b   1.000
_cell.length_c   1.000
_cell.angle_alpha   90.00
_cell.angle_beta   90.00
_cell.angle_gamma   90.00
#
_symmetry.space_group_name_H-M   'P 1'
#
loop_
_entity.id
_entity.type
_entity.pdbx_description
1 polymer ?
#
loop_
_entity_poly.entity_id
_entity_poly.type
_entity_poly.pdbx_seq_one_letter_code
_entity_poly.pdbx_strand_id
1 'polypeptide(L)' 'MSLVPSLLLLTAGIGLVLFGWWRQRAYRPGRLPLIPPFLLQLIGLVLTFAVAAHMIADLSGITWTPPYRR' A
#
# COMPACT_ATOMS: atom_id res chain seq x y z
N MET A 1 5.84 18.90 -7.36
CA MET A 1 5.70 17.57 -8.00
C MET A 1 4.21 17.30 -8.26
N SER A 2 3.86 16.57 -9.32
CA SER A 2 2.45 16.25 -9.60
C SER A 2 1.94 15.21 -8.60
N LEU A 3 0.80 15.47 -7.95
CA LEU A 3 0.17 14.57 -6.97
C LEU A 3 -0.61 13.41 -7.63
N VAL A 4 -0.90 13.53 -8.93
CA VAL A 4 -1.67 12.55 -9.71
C VAL A 4 -1.10 11.12 -9.62
N PRO A 5 0.22 10.87 -9.87
CA PRO A 5 0.77 9.51 -9.77
C PRO A 5 0.66 8.92 -8.35
N SER A 6 0.86 9.74 -7.31
CA SER A 6 0.74 9.28 -5.92
C SER A 6 -0.69 8.89 -5.57
N LEU A 7 -1.69 9.63 -6.06
CA LEU A 7 -3.10 9.29 -5.90
C LEU A 7 -3.48 7.99 -6.65
N LEU A 8 -2.92 7.76 -7.84
CA LEU A 8 -3.13 6.50 -8.57
C LEU A 8 -2.55 5.31 -7.82
N LEU A 9 -1.34 5.44 -7.26
CA LEU A 9 -0.72 4.39 -6.45
C LEU A 9 -1.50 4.13 -5.15
N LEU A 10 -2.02 5.18 -4.51
CA LEU A 10 -2.83 5.05 -3.30
C LEU A 10 -4.14 4.30 -3.59
N THR A 11 -4.85 4.67 -4.65
CA THR A 11 -6.09 4.00 -5.05
C THR A 11 -5.85 2.56 -5.50
N ALA A 12 -4.75 2.28 -6.19
CA ALA A 12 -4.33 0.92 -6.54
C ALA A 12 -4.02 0.07 -5.28
N GLY A 13 -3.33 0.64 -4.28
CA GLY A 13 -3.03 -0.03 -3.02
C GLY A 13 -4.31 -0.42 -2.25
N ILE A 14 -5.23 0.52 -2.10
CA ILE A 14 -6.54 0.27 -1.47
C ILE A 14 -7.34 -0.78 -2.27
N GLY A 15 -7.33 -0.67 -3.60
CA GLY A 15 -7.97 -1.64 -4.50
C GLY A 15 -7.42 -3.05 -4.33
N LEU A 16 -6.11 -3.19 -4.13
CA LEU A 16 -5.46 -4.48 -3.91
C LEU A 16 -5.88 -5.12 -2.57
N VAL A 17 -6.03 -4.31 -1.52
CA VAL A 17 -6.54 -4.77 -0.22
C VAL A 17 -7.99 -5.27 -0.35
N LEU A 18 -8.85 -4.49 -1.00
CA LEU A 18 -10.26 -4.85 -1.25
C LEU A 18 -10.36 -6.12 -2.10
N PHE A 19 -9.52 -6.25 -3.12
CA PHE A 19 -9.45 -7.45 -3.95
C PHE A 19 -8.99 -8.68 -3.15
N GLY A 20 -7.98 -8.55 -2.30
CA GLY A 20 -7.55 -9.61 -1.40
C GLY A 20 -8.68 -10.06 -0.45
N TRP A 21 -9.44 -9.10 0.10
CA TRP A 21 -10.60 -9.39 0.95
C TRP A 21 -11.73 -10.08 0.19
N TRP A 22 -12.03 -9.65 -1.03
CA TRP A 22 -13.00 -10.32 -1.88
C TRP A 22 -12.58 -11.77 -2.20
N ARG A 23 -11.30 -12.02 -2.48
CA ARG A 23 -10.79 -13.39 -2.71
C ARG A 23 -10.84 -14.27 -1.47
N GLN A 24 -10.68 -13.71 -0.26
CA GLN A 24 -10.89 -14.49 0.99
C GLN A 24 -12.31 -15.01 1.09
N ARG A 25 -13.32 -14.19 0.72
CA ARG A 25 -14.73 -14.62 0.74
C ARG A 25 -15.05 -15.72 -0.27
N ALA A 26 -14.33 -15.75 -1.39
CA ALA A 26 -14.49 -16.76 -2.43
C ALA A 26 -13.72 -18.06 -2.16
N TYR A 27 -13.04 -18.18 -1.02
CA TYR A 27 -12.19 -19.32 -0.71
C TYR A 27 -13.02 -20.59 -0.48
N ARG A 28 -12.67 -21.67 -1.18
CA ARG A 28 -13.26 -23.01 -0.97
C ARG A 28 -12.21 -23.92 -0.32
N PRO A 29 -12.54 -24.62 0.77
CA PRO A 29 -11.63 -25.59 1.37
C PRO A 29 -11.27 -26.67 0.35
N GLY A 30 -9.97 -26.99 0.22
CA GLY A 30 -9.44 -27.97 -0.74
C GLY A 30 -8.82 -27.40 -2.02
N ARG A 31 -8.96 -26.10 -2.31
CA ARG A 31 -8.17 -25.41 -3.34
C ARG A 31 -7.24 -24.39 -2.70
N LEU A 32 -5.95 -24.69 -2.63
CA LEU A 32 -4.92 -23.73 -2.25
C LEU A 32 -4.68 -22.78 -3.43
N PRO A 33 -4.99 -21.48 -3.32
CA PRO A 33 -4.68 -20.50 -4.36
C PRO A 33 -3.16 -20.30 -4.43
N LEU A 34 -2.63 -20.17 -5.65
CA LEU A 34 -1.20 -19.92 -5.91
C LEU A 34 -0.66 -18.72 -5.11
N ILE A 35 -1.48 -17.68 -4.98
CA ILE A 35 -1.18 -16.50 -4.18
C ILE A 35 -2.20 -16.44 -3.05
N PRO A 36 -1.79 -16.64 -1.79
CA PRO A 36 -2.68 -16.49 -0.65
C PRO A 36 -3.30 -15.10 -0.62
N PRO A 37 -4.61 -14.98 -0.33
CA PRO A 37 -5.25 -13.68 -0.37
C PRO A 37 -4.80 -12.75 0.77
N PHE A 38 -4.27 -13.29 1.87
CA PHE A 38 -3.62 -12.49 2.93
C PHE A 38 -2.37 -11.76 2.43
N LEU A 39 -1.61 -12.38 1.51
CA LEU A 39 -0.39 -11.79 0.95
C LEU A 39 -0.73 -10.58 0.09
N LEU A 40 -1.82 -10.65 -0.69
CA LEU A 40 -2.31 -9.50 -1.44
C LEU A 40 -2.75 -8.35 -0.54
N GLN A 41 -3.42 -8.65 0.57
CA GLN A 41 -3.82 -7.64 1.54
C GLN A 41 -2.60 -6.98 2.18
N LEU A 42 -1.59 -7.76 2.57
CA LEU A 42 -0.36 -7.23 3.16
C LEU A 42 0.37 -6.30 2.18
N ILE A 43 0.55 -6.73 0.92
CA ILE A 43 1.20 -5.90 -0.11
C ILE A 43 0.42 -4.60 -0.34
N GLY A 44 -0.90 -4.69 -0.46
CA GLY A 44 -1.76 -3.51 -0.64
C GLY A 44 -1.66 -2.54 0.54
N LEU A 45 -1.62 -3.07 1.77
CA LEU A 45 -1.50 -2.27 2.98
C LEU A 45 -0.14 -1.56 3.04
N VAL A 46 0.96 -2.30 2.84
CA VAL A 46 2.32 -1.74 2.83
C VAL A 46 2.46 -0.65 1.77
N LEU A 47 1.95 -0.90 0.55
CA LEU A 47 1.96 0.10 -0.53
C LEU A 47 1.19 1.36 -0.13
N THR A 48 0.00 1.20 0.43
CA THR A 48 -0.87 2.33 0.84
C THR A 48 -0.18 3.18 1.91
N PHE A 49 0.40 2.56 2.94
CA PHE A 49 1.12 3.27 3.98
C PHE A 49 2.39 3.96 3.47
N ALA A 50 3.18 3.30 2.61
CA ALA A 50 4.37 3.89 2.03
C ALA A 50 4.06 5.12 1.17
N VAL A 51 3.02 5.03 0.32
CA VAL A 51 2.57 6.14 -0.52
C VAL A 51 2.00 7.28 0.33
N ALA A 52 1.20 6.97 1.35
CA ALA A 52 0.68 7.97 2.27
C ALA A 52 1.80 8.70 3.02
N ALA A 53 2.79 7.96 3.53
CA ALA A 53 3.96 8.53 4.20
C ALA A 53 4.78 9.42 3.25
N HIS A 54 4.96 9.00 2.00
CA HIS A 54 5.63 9.81 0.98
C HIS A 54 4.85 11.11 0.69
N MET A 55 3.53 11.06 0.54
CA MET A 55 2.71 12.24 0.34
C MET A 55 2.75 13.19 1.56
N ILE A 56 2.76 12.66 2.77
CA ILE A 56 2.91 13.47 4.00
C ILE A 56 4.29 14.14 4.05
N ALA A 57 5.35 13.43 3.67
CA ALA A 57 6.69 14.01 3.59
C ALA A 57 6.75 15.16 2.58
N ASP A 58 6.17 14.97 1.38
CA ASP A 58 6.11 15.99 0.35
C ASP A 58 5.27 17.21 0.77
N LEU A 59 4.13 16.99 1.44
CA LEU A 59 3.22 18.06 1.87
C LEU A 59 3.73 18.82 3.10
N SER A 60 4.40 18.13 4.03
CA SER A 60 4.88 18.75 5.27
C SER A 60 6.12 19.61 5.06
N GLY A 61 6.84 19.43 3.94
CA GLY A 61 8.10 20.15 3.68
C GLY A 61 9.20 19.83 4.70
N ILE A 62 8.99 18.83 5.56
CA ILE A 62 9.95 18.43 6.60
C ILE A 62 11.05 17.64 5.91
N THR A 63 12.15 18.31 5.62
CA THR A 63 13.39 17.65 5.20
C THR A 63 13.99 17.00 6.44
N TRP A 64 13.86 15.68 6.54
CA TRP A 64 14.53 14.92 7.58
C TRP A 64 16.04 15.23 7.54
N THR A 65 16.55 15.84 8.60
CA THR A 65 17.97 16.14 8.75
C THR A 65 18.59 15.05 9.63
N PRO A 66 19.52 14.24 9.09
CA PRO A 66 20.15 13.19 9.88
C PRO A 66 20.88 13.76 11.10
N PRO A 67 20.75 13.15 12.29
CA PRO A 67 21.31 13.69 13.53
C PRO A 67 22.85 13.69 13.58
N TYR A 68 23.51 12.99 12.66
CA TYR A 68 24.97 12.89 12.53
C TYR A 68 25.58 13.95 11.62
N ARG A 69 24.80 14.90 11.11
CA ARG A 69 25.27 15.98 10.23
C ARG A 69 25.65 17.26 10.99
N ARG A 70 26.13 17.13 12.23
CA ARG A 70 26.64 18.24 13.06
C ARG A 70 28.15 18.37 12.93
#